data_AF-A0A1I0RLS3-F1
#
_entry.id   AF-A0A1I0RLS3-F1
#
_cell.length_a   1.000
_cell.length_b   1.000
_cell.length_c   1.000
_cell.angle_alpha   90.00
_cell.angle_beta   90.00
_cell.angle_gamma   90.00
#
_symmetry.space_group_name_H-M   'P 1'
#
loop_
_entity.id
_entity.type
_entity.pdbx_description
1 polymer ?
#
loop_
_entity_poly.entity_id
_entity_poly.type
_entity_poly.pdbx_seq_one_letter_code
_entity_poly.pdbx_strand_id
1 'polypeptide(L)'
;MNDTAKIVTGVVAGVAAGAITAILMAPDSGKNTRKKIVKGTKSMVADLQEEVETKANSAKESYNESLKKAANSTKNGVDKAKEKLTMA
;
A
#
# COMPACT_ATOMS: atom_id res chain seq x y z
N MET A 1 4.89 7.29 20.46
CA MET A 1 5.68 7.03 19.22
C MET A 1 5.60 5.57 18.74
N ASN A 2 4.87 4.67 19.42
CA ASN A 2 4.87 3.24 19.07
C ASN A 2 3.85 2.84 17.98
N ASP A 3 2.88 3.71 17.69
CA ASP A 3 1.79 3.37 16.76
C ASP A 3 2.23 3.47 15.30
N THR A 4 3.06 4.45 14.95
CA THR A 4 3.66 4.54 13.61
C THR A 4 4.53 3.32 13.32
N ALA A 5 5.31 2.86 14.30
CA ALA A 5 6.12 1.66 14.17
C ALA A 5 5.25 0.41 13.92
N LYS A 6 4.17 0.23 14.69
CA LYS A 6 3.22 -0.88 14.50
C LYS A 6 2.55 -0.86 13.13
N ILE A 7 2.14 0.32 12.66
CA ILE A 7 1.51 0.48 11.34
C ILE A 7 2.50 0.11 10.24
N VAL A 8 3.73 0.63 10.30
CA VAL A 8 4.78 0.30 9.32
C VAL A 8 5.10 -1.20 9.34
N THR A 9 5.24 -1.80 10.52
CA THR A 9 5.47 -3.24 10.65
C THR A 9 4.30 -4.06 10.09
N GLY A 10 3.06 -3.65 10.33
CA GLY A 10 1.87 -4.30 9.77
C GLY A 10 1.83 -4.25 8.24
N VAL A 11 2.18 -3.11 7.64
CA VAL A 11 2.26 -2.95 6.18
C VAL A 11 3.37 -3.82 5.60
N VAL A 12 4.58 -3.79 6.17
CA VAL A 12 5.70 -4.61 5.70
C VAL A 12 5.38 -6.10 5.81
N ALA A 13 4.82 -6.53 6.94
CA ALA A 13 4.41 -7.91 7.15
C ALA A 13 3.32 -8.33 6.15
N GLY A 14 2.35 -7.47 5.88
CA GLY A 14 1.29 -7.71 4.89
C GLY A 14 1.84 -7.85 3.46
N VAL A 15 2.73 -6.96 3.03
CA VAL A 15 3.38 -7.04 1.70
C VAL A 15 4.22 -8.30 1.58
N ALA A 16 5.02 -8.63 2.60
CA ALA A 16 5.84 -9.84 2.59
C ALA A 16 4.98 -11.11 2.54
N ALA A 17 3.95 -11.21 3.38
CA ALA A 17 3.02 -12.34 3.38
C ALA A 17 2.27 -12.45 2.04
N GLY A 18 1.85 -11.33 1.47
CA GLY A 18 1.20 -11.29 0.16
C GLY A 18 2.13 -11.73 -0.98
N ALA A 19 3.38 -11.27 -0.98
CA ALA A 19 4.38 -11.65 -1.98
C ALA A 19 4.70 -13.14 -1.92
N ILE A 20 4.90 -13.69 -0.71
CA ILE A 20 5.10 -15.13 -0.52
C ILE A 20 3.90 -15.91 -1.06
N THR A 21 2.69 -15.50 -0.69
CA THR A 21 1.45 -16.14 -1.16
C THR A 21 1.32 -16.07 -2.69
N ALA A 22 1.64 -14.94 -3.30
CA ALA A 22 1.60 -14.76 -4.75
C ALA A 22 2.62 -15.66 -5.48
N ILE A 23 3.84 -15.76 -4.95
CA ILE A 23 4.88 -16.64 -5.49
C ILE A 23 4.47 -18.11 -5.39
N LEU A 24 3.85 -18.51 -4.27
CA LEU A 24 3.38 -19.87 -4.06
C LEU A 24 2.18 -20.22 -4.94
N MET A 25 1.25 -19.27 -5.14
CA MET A 25 0.06 -19.44 -5.97
C MET A 25 0.42 -19.53 -7.47
N ALA A 26 1.43 -18.79 -7.92
CA ALA A 26 1.89 -18.76 -9.30
C ALA A 26 3.35 -19.22 -9.39
N PRO A 27 3.62 -20.54 -9.40
CA PRO A 27 4.97 -21.06 -9.54
C PRO A 27 5.49 -20.80 -10.95
N ASP A 28 6.36 -19.81 -11.07
CA ASP A 28 7.13 -19.56 -12.29
C ASP A 28 8.37 -20.48 -12.30
N SER A 29 8.81 -20.93 -13.47
CA SER A 29 9.98 -21.81 -13.55
C SER A 29 11.23 -21.10 -13.02
N GLY A 30 12.05 -21.76 -12.19
CA GLY A 30 13.24 -21.13 -11.59
C GLY A 30 14.26 -20.58 -12.61
N LYS A 31 14.25 -21.09 -13.86
CA LYS A 31 15.00 -20.53 -15.00
C LYS A 31 14.51 -19.12 -15.37
N ASN A 32 13.19 -18.90 -15.39
CA ASN A 32 12.57 -17.61 -15.66
C ASN A 32 12.77 -16.64 -14.50
N THR A 33 12.64 -17.08 -13.25
CA THR A 33 12.88 -16.23 -12.07
C THR A 33 14.30 -15.68 -12.04
N ARG A 34 15.32 -16.53 -12.25
CA ARG A 34 16.72 -16.05 -12.36
C ARG A 34 16.92 -15.08 -13.52
N LYS A 35 16.34 -15.37 -14.69
CA LYS A 35 16.44 -14.49 -15.86
C LYS A 35 15.77 -13.14 -15.62
N LYS A 36 14.61 -13.12 -14.94
CA LYS A 36 13.90 -11.91 -14.49
C LYS A 36 14.68 -11.14 -13.43
N ILE A 37 15.39 -11.79 -12.51
CA ILE A 37 16.26 -11.08 -11.55
C ILE A 37 17.42 -10.40 -12.29
N VAL A 38 18.11 -11.12 -13.18
CA VAL A 38 19.28 -10.57 -13.88
C VAL A 38 18.91 -9.41 -14.83
N LYS A 39 17.81 -9.52 -15.57
CA LYS A 39 17.37 -8.46 -16.51
C LYS A 39 16.46 -7.42 -15.88
N GLY A 40 15.55 -7.85 -15.02
CA GLY A 40 14.45 -7.03 -14.51
C GLY A 40 14.90 -6.07 -13.42
N THR A 41 15.85 -6.43 -12.55
CA THR A 41 16.12 -5.58 -11.37
C THR A 41 16.65 -4.19 -11.73
N LYS A 42 17.42 -4.04 -12.82
CA LYS A 42 17.90 -2.71 -13.26
C LYS A 42 16.83 -1.90 -13.99
N SER A 43 16.13 -2.51 -14.94
CA SER A 43 15.12 -1.81 -15.74
C SER A 43 13.86 -1.51 -14.92
N MET A 44 13.40 -2.47 -14.13
CA MET A 44 12.20 -2.34 -13.30
C MET A 44 12.35 -1.25 -12.23
N VAL A 45 13.54 -1.07 -11.63
CA VAL A 45 13.76 0.01 -10.66
C VAL A 45 13.72 1.38 -11.33
N ALA A 46 14.29 1.52 -12.53
CA ALA A 46 14.26 2.77 -13.29
C ALA A 46 12.83 3.11 -13.74
N ASP A 47 12.13 2.14 -14.34
CA ASP A 47 10.75 2.31 -14.81
C ASP A 47 9.79 2.60 -13.64
N LEU A 48 9.98 1.93 -12.50
CA LEU A 48 9.18 2.19 -11.30
C LEU A 48 9.48 3.54 -10.68
N GLN A 49 10.73 4.02 -10.67
CA GLN A 49 11.02 5.36 -10.15
C GLN A 49 10.32 6.45 -10.96
N GLU A 50 10.37 6.36 -12.29
CA GLU A 50 9.76 7.33 -13.19
C GLU A 50 8.22 7.29 -13.10
N GLU A 51 7.62 6.08 -13.08
CA GLU A 51 6.18 5.93 -12.88
C GLU A 51 5.73 6.38 -11.48
N VAL A 52 6.51 6.08 -10.44
CA VAL A 52 6.17 6.46 -9.06
C VAL A 52 6.27 7.97 -8.90
N GLU A 53 7.28 8.66 -9.43
CA GLU A 53 7.34 10.12 -9.34
C GLU A 53 6.15 10.78 -10.06
N THR A 54 5.86 10.33 -11.28
CA THR A 54 4.74 10.85 -12.07
C THR A 54 3.39 10.58 -11.38
N LYS A 55 3.17 9.34 -10.95
CA LYS A 55 1.92 8.95 -10.27
C LYS A 55 1.82 9.51 -8.86
N ALA A 56 2.91 9.65 -8.11
CA ALA A 56 2.90 10.23 -6.77
C ALA A 56 2.57 11.72 -6.81
N ASN A 57 2.99 12.46 -7.84
CA ASN A 57 2.61 13.85 -8.01
C ASN A 57 1.11 13.99 -8.31
N SER A 58 0.58 13.25 -9.28
CA SER A 58 -0.86 13.26 -9.58
C SER A 58 -1.72 12.69 -8.44
N ALA A 59 -1.20 11.65 -7.77
CA ALA A 59 -1.86 11.06 -6.61
C ALA A 59 -1.85 12.03 -5.44
N LYS A 60 -0.77 12.74 -5.11
CA LYS A 60 -0.77 13.73 -4.01
C LYS A 60 -1.90 14.75 -4.14
N GLU A 61 -2.16 15.22 -5.35
CA GLU A 61 -3.19 16.22 -5.62
C GLU A 61 -4.61 15.64 -5.46
N SER A 62 -4.88 14.47 -6.08
CA SER A 62 -6.18 13.78 -5.96
C SER A 62 -6.42 13.14 -4.58
N TYR A 63 -5.34 12.72 -3.92
CA TYR A 63 -5.34 12.07 -2.61
C TYR A 63 -5.61 13.10 -1.52
N ASN A 64 -5.12 14.34 -1.62
CA ASN A 64 -5.45 15.38 -0.64
C ASN A 64 -6.94 15.74 -0.67
N GLU A 65 -7.59 15.79 -1.84
CA GLU A 65 -9.05 16.00 -1.92
C GLU A 65 -9.84 14.79 -1.46
N SER A 66 -9.45 13.59 -1.90
CA SER A 66 -10.13 12.34 -1.57
C SER A 66 -9.95 11.98 -0.10
N LEU A 67 -8.77 12.19 0.48
CA LEU A 67 -8.54 12.07 1.92
C LEU A 67 -9.33 13.09 2.70
N LYS A 68 -9.43 14.35 2.26
CA LYS A 68 -10.27 15.33 2.98
C LYS A 68 -11.73 14.91 3.00
N LYS A 69 -12.26 14.39 1.88
CA LYS A 69 -13.63 13.83 1.82
C LYS A 69 -13.79 12.55 2.64
N ALA A 70 -12.85 11.62 2.55
CA ALA A 70 -12.87 10.35 3.27
C ALA A 70 -12.67 10.57 4.78
N ALA A 71 -11.77 11.47 5.18
CA ALA A 71 -11.54 11.86 6.56
C ALA A 71 -12.77 12.55 7.14
N ASN A 72 -13.44 13.44 6.39
CA ASN A 72 -14.71 14.03 6.86
C ASN A 72 -15.83 12.99 6.97
N SER A 73 -15.95 12.07 6.02
CA SER A 73 -16.98 11.03 6.05
C SER A 73 -16.72 10.01 7.17
N THR A 74 -15.46 9.66 7.39
CA THR A 74 -15.04 8.79 8.49
C THR A 74 -15.21 9.49 9.83
N LYS A 75 -14.85 10.77 9.94
CA LYS A 75 -15.04 11.56 11.16
C LYS A 75 -16.52 11.65 11.53
N ASN A 76 -17.40 11.97 10.58
CA ASN A 76 -18.85 11.95 10.81
C ASN A 76 -19.41 10.55 11.14
N GLY A 77 -18.90 9.50 10.51
CA GLY A 77 -19.33 8.12 10.78
C GLY A 77 -18.86 7.63 12.16
N VAL A 78 -17.63 7.97 12.54
CA VAL A 78 -17.03 7.65 13.84
C VAL A 78 -17.64 8.48 14.96
N ASP A 79 -17.94 9.76 14.73
CA ASP A 79 -18.61 10.61 15.71
C ASP A 79 -20.04 10.11 15.93
N LYS A 80 -20.78 9.76 14.87
CA LYS A 80 -22.11 9.12 15.02
C LYS A 80 -22.04 7.76 15.70
N ALA A 81 -21.03 6.95 15.40
CA ALA A 81 -20.85 5.65 16.02
C ALA A 81 -20.47 5.78 17.50
N LYS A 82 -19.59 6.74 17.84
CA LYS A 82 -19.25 7.10 19.21
C LYS A 82 -20.48 7.57 19.96
N GLU A 83 -21.24 8.51 19.40
CA GLU A 83 -22.45 9.07 20.02
C GLU A 83 -23.47 7.97 20.33
N LYS A 84 -23.71 7.06 19.36
CA LYS A 84 -24.57 5.88 19.55
C LYS A 84 -24.03 4.85 20.53
N LEU A 85 -22.72 4.75 20.70
CA LEU A 85 -22.08 3.89 21.69
C LEU A 85 -22.09 4.50 23.10
N THR A 86 -22.08 5.82 23.24
CA THR A 86 -22.20 6.51 24.55
C THR A 86 -23.64 6.68 25.04
N MET A 87 -24.63 6.54 24.15
CA MET A 87 -26.05 6.55 24.52
C MET A 87 -26.61 5.16 24.85
N ALA A 88 -25.81 4.10 24.71
CA ALA A 88 -26.13 2.73 25.12
C ALA A 88 -25.39 2.35 26.41
#